data_AF-A0A149W158-F1
#
_entry.id   AF-A0A149W158-F1
#
_cell.length_a   1.000
_cell.length_b   1.000
_cell.length_c   1.000
_cell.angle_alpha   90.00
_cell.angle_beta   90.00
_cell.angle_gamma   90.00
#
_symmetry.space_group_name_H-M   'P 1'
#
loop_
_entity.id
_entity.type
_entity.pdbx_description
1 polymer ?
#
loop_
_entity_poly.entity_id
_entity_poly.type
_entity_poly.pdbx_seq_one_letter_code
_entity_poly.pdbx_strand_id
1 'polypeptide(L)'
;MSSGKSVYNGSTAALLTQHGKERVIAPVLDIALACRVERVSGFDTDTLGTFTREIPRPGTQLEAARKKARIGMELSGLPLGLASEGSFGPDPFTGMFSWNMEMIVWIDDTLGIEVVGVASGPASFSHRLTAKWEDAEEFARQAGFPEHRLVVRPQGEEDPRIRKGISAWAELEAVFPWALAESTNGQVFIETDVRADANPARMEKIGQAARDLTRKLCTLCPICNAPGFQLAEHIPGLPCEYCGTPTQEARADIHRCVRCHHQVTAERPEKVAQAGRCDFCNP
;
A
#
# COMPACT_ATOMS: atom_id res chain seq x y z
N MET A 1 -30.99 15.79 -6.21
CA MET A 1 -29.83 15.03 -6.74
C MET A 1 -28.83 16.05 -7.24
N SER A 2 -27.91 16.51 -6.37
CA SER A 2 -26.88 17.44 -6.80
C SER A 2 -25.81 16.63 -7.51
N SER A 3 -25.67 16.79 -8.83
CA SER A 3 -24.41 16.45 -9.53
C SER A 3 -23.35 17.47 -9.12
N GLY A 4 -23.06 17.53 -7.81
CA GLY A 4 -22.10 18.46 -7.26
C GLY A 4 -20.72 18.00 -7.68
N LYS A 5 -20.02 18.85 -8.45
CA LYS A 5 -18.59 18.67 -8.71
C LYS A 5 -17.88 18.49 -7.36
N SER A 6 -16.90 17.57 -7.32
CA SER A 6 -16.03 17.38 -6.17
C SER A 6 -15.49 18.71 -5.63
N VAL A 7 -15.30 18.83 -4.32
CA VAL A 7 -14.66 20.00 -3.69
C VAL A 7 -13.24 20.26 -4.20
N TYR A 8 -12.62 19.25 -4.81
CA TYR A 8 -11.29 19.32 -5.41
C TYR A 8 -11.28 19.55 -6.92
N ASN A 9 -12.44 19.79 -7.54
CA ASN A 9 -12.52 19.97 -8.99
C ASN A 9 -11.66 21.16 -9.45
N GLY A 10 -10.70 20.89 -10.34
CA GLY A 10 -9.73 21.88 -10.84
C GLY A 10 -8.56 22.16 -9.91
N SER A 11 -8.47 21.45 -8.77
CA SER A 11 -7.33 21.54 -7.87
C SER A 11 -6.14 20.73 -8.37
N THR A 12 -4.95 21.03 -7.85
CA THR A 12 -3.74 20.25 -8.10
C THR A 12 -3.14 19.81 -6.76
N ALA A 13 -2.78 18.52 -6.66
CA ALA A 13 -2.15 17.94 -5.48
C ALA A 13 -0.72 17.49 -5.78
N ALA A 14 0.20 17.81 -4.88
CA ALA A 14 1.60 17.43 -4.95
C ALA A 14 1.78 15.96 -4.58
N LEU A 15 2.35 15.15 -5.47
CA LEU A 15 2.74 13.77 -5.21
C LEU A 15 4.27 13.65 -5.23
N LEU A 16 4.86 13.53 -4.05
CA LEU A 16 6.26 13.15 -3.92
C LEU A 16 6.37 11.62 -3.96
N THR A 17 6.87 11.09 -5.07
CA THR A 17 6.96 9.65 -5.28
C THR A 17 8.14 9.25 -6.16
N GLN A 18 8.57 8.00 -5.98
CA GLN A 18 9.49 7.27 -6.83
C GLN A 18 8.80 6.01 -7.36
N HIS A 19 9.42 5.32 -8.33
CA HIS A 19 8.92 4.04 -8.86
C HIS A 19 7.55 4.13 -9.56
N GLY A 20 7.26 5.22 -10.28
CA GLY A 20 6.15 5.26 -11.23
C GLY A 20 4.74 5.14 -10.64
N LYS A 21 4.57 5.30 -9.32
CA LYS A 21 3.29 5.09 -8.63
C LYS A 21 2.20 6.07 -9.09
N GLU A 22 2.60 7.23 -9.63
CA GLU A 22 1.67 8.20 -10.21
C GLU A 22 0.79 7.59 -11.30
N ARG A 23 1.26 6.54 -12.01
CA ARG A 23 0.52 5.86 -13.08
C ARG A 23 -0.79 5.22 -12.61
N VAL A 24 -0.86 4.78 -11.36
CA VAL A 24 -2.05 4.14 -10.77
C VAL A 24 -2.81 5.05 -9.80
N ILE A 25 -2.18 6.15 -9.37
CA ILE A 25 -2.76 7.12 -8.44
C ILE A 25 -3.46 8.25 -9.21
N ALA A 26 -2.76 8.89 -10.15
CA ALA A 26 -3.25 10.09 -10.83
C ALA A 26 -4.57 9.87 -11.58
N PRO A 27 -4.74 8.78 -12.38
CA PRO A 27 -6.01 8.57 -13.08
C PRO A 27 -7.20 8.39 -12.14
N VAL A 28 -6.99 7.76 -10.98
CA VAL A 28 -8.05 7.53 -10.00
C VAL A 28 -8.53 8.84 -9.38
N LEU A 29 -7.61 9.74 -9.04
CA LEU A 29 -7.94 11.05 -8.50
C LEU A 29 -8.57 11.97 -9.55
N ASP A 30 -8.06 11.95 -10.78
CA ASP A 30 -8.61 12.76 -11.87
C ASP A 30 -10.06 12.37 -12.18
N ILE A 31 -10.34 11.07 -12.35
CA ILE A 31 -11.68 10.57 -12.66
C ILE A 31 -12.66 10.85 -11.50
N ALA A 32 -12.26 10.58 -10.26
CA ALA A 32 -13.19 10.68 -9.13
C ALA A 32 -13.37 12.10 -8.60
N LEU A 33 -12.32 12.93 -8.65
CA LEU A 33 -12.28 14.23 -7.99
C LEU A 33 -12.06 15.41 -8.95
N ALA A 34 -11.77 15.16 -10.24
CA ALA A 34 -11.28 16.17 -11.18
C ALA A 34 -10.08 16.95 -10.61
N CYS A 35 -9.20 16.24 -9.90
CA CYS A 35 -8.02 16.78 -9.25
C CYS A 35 -6.77 16.28 -9.98
N ARG A 36 -5.94 17.21 -10.45
CA ARG A 36 -4.69 16.89 -11.13
C ARG A 36 -3.63 16.50 -10.10
N VAL A 37 -2.88 15.44 -10.39
CA VAL A 37 -1.70 15.08 -9.59
C VAL A 37 -0.46 15.65 -10.26
N GLU A 38 0.29 16.47 -9.52
CA GLU A 38 1.59 16.98 -9.93
C GLU A 38 2.70 16.16 -9.28
N ARG A 39 3.52 15.51 -10.11
CA ARG A 39 4.67 14.76 -9.60
C ARG A 39 5.76 15.74 -9.18
N VAL A 40 6.08 15.76 -7.90
CA VAL A 40 7.20 16.52 -7.37
C VAL A 40 8.48 15.69 -7.51
N SER A 41 9.52 16.31 -8.05
CA SER A 41 10.84 15.70 -8.25
C SER A 41 11.93 16.55 -7.60
N GLY A 42 13.16 16.03 -7.49
CA GLY A 42 14.28 16.76 -6.87
C GLY A 42 14.49 16.46 -5.38
N PHE A 43 13.71 15.54 -4.80
CA PHE A 43 13.96 14.99 -3.47
C PHE A 43 14.11 13.47 -3.55
N ASP A 44 15.24 12.97 -3.06
CA ASP A 44 15.45 11.54 -2.97
C ASP A 44 14.72 10.98 -1.73
N THR A 45 13.60 10.30 -1.97
CA THR A 45 12.75 9.77 -0.91
C THR A 45 13.38 8.58 -0.21
N ASP A 46 14.42 7.98 -0.78
CA ASP A 46 15.17 6.90 -0.15
C ASP A 46 15.93 7.40 1.09
N THR A 47 16.21 8.71 1.17
CA THR A 47 16.72 9.36 2.40
C THR A 47 15.73 9.32 3.58
N LEU A 48 14.46 9.01 3.33
CA LEU A 48 13.42 8.83 4.35
C LEU A 48 13.26 7.36 4.78
N GLY A 49 14.09 6.46 4.23
CA GLY A 49 14.08 5.02 4.47
C GLY A 49 13.84 4.23 3.18
N THR A 50 14.57 3.13 3.02
CA THR A 50 14.51 2.26 1.82
C THR A 50 13.83 0.93 2.10
N PHE A 51 13.12 0.37 1.12
CA PHE A 51 12.60 -1.01 1.20
C PHE A 51 13.72 -2.06 1.25
N THR A 52 14.93 -1.74 0.81
CA THR A 52 16.08 -2.65 0.76
C THR A 52 16.90 -2.71 2.05
N ARG A 53 16.38 -2.17 3.16
CA ARG A 53 17.02 -2.15 4.50
C ARG A 53 18.33 -1.35 4.59
N GLU A 54 18.67 -0.54 3.58
CA GLU A 54 19.89 0.28 3.56
C GLU A 54 19.79 1.49 4.52
N ILE A 55 18.60 2.11 4.64
CA ILE A 55 18.30 3.20 5.58
C ILE A 55 17.08 2.83 6.44
N PRO A 56 17.18 2.75 7.78
CA PRO A 56 16.05 2.50 8.67
C PRO A 56 14.98 3.59 8.56
N ARG A 57 13.71 3.17 8.52
CA ARG A 57 12.58 4.10 8.50
C ARG A 57 12.40 4.74 9.89
N PRO A 58 12.35 6.07 10.02
CA PRO A 58 11.92 6.71 11.25
C PRO A 58 10.38 6.66 11.36
N GLY A 59 9.88 6.11 12.47
CA GLY A 59 8.45 6.11 12.80
C GLY A 59 7.60 5.09 12.02
N THR A 60 6.29 5.25 12.15
CA THR A 60 5.26 4.38 11.57
C THR A 60 5.11 4.54 10.05
N GLN A 61 4.35 3.63 9.43
CA GLN A 61 4.03 3.73 8.01
C GLN A 61 3.38 5.08 7.67
N LEU A 62 2.41 5.49 8.50
CA LEU A 62 1.67 6.72 8.36
C LEU A 62 2.54 7.97 8.51
N GLU A 63 3.46 7.98 9.49
CA GLU A 63 4.33 9.14 9.73
C GLU A 63 5.26 9.41 8.55
N ALA A 64 5.85 8.37 7.94
CA ALA A 64 6.71 8.60 6.79
C ALA A 64 5.92 9.03 5.54
N ALA A 65 4.71 8.49 5.34
CA ALA A 65 3.82 8.95 4.27
C ALA A 65 3.44 10.43 4.48
N ARG A 66 3.06 10.81 5.70
CA ARG A 66 2.76 12.20 6.06
C ARG A 66 3.95 13.12 5.81
N LYS A 67 5.15 12.73 6.27
CA LYS A 67 6.38 13.50 6.03
C LYS A 67 6.65 13.70 4.54
N LYS A 68 6.49 12.64 3.74
CA LYS A 68 6.66 12.70 2.29
C LYS A 68 5.65 13.61 1.61
N ALA A 69 4.37 13.55 2.01
CA ALA A 69 3.33 14.44 1.48
C ALA A 69 3.67 15.91 1.81
N ARG A 70 4.09 16.19 3.04
CA ARG A 70 4.51 17.53 3.50
C ARG A 70 5.71 18.08 2.73
N ILE A 71 6.74 17.27 2.49
CA ILE A 71 7.89 17.68 1.65
C ILE A 71 7.42 17.98 0.22
N GLY A 72 6.54 17.15 -0.34
CA GLY A 72 5.96 17.39 -1.67
C GLY A 72 5.20 18.71 -1.75
N MET A 73 4.40 19.04 -0.74
CA MET A 73 3.70 20.33 -0.62
C MET A 73 4.68 21.50 -0.53
N GLU A 74 5.71 21.39 0.30
CA GLU A 74 6.73 22.45 0.47
C GLU A 74 7.47 22.75 -0.83
N LEU A 75 7.93 21.71 -1.53
CA LEU A 75 8.69 21.86 -2.78
C LEU A 75 7.85 22.40 -3.94
N SER A 76 6.54 22.12 -3.95
CA SER A 76 5.63 22.58 -5.02
C SER A 76 4.93 23.90 -4.69
N GLY A 77 4.90 24.31 -3.42
CA GLY A 77 4.06 25.40 -2.94
C GLY A 77 2.56 25.11 -2.98
N LEU A 78 2.15 23.84 -3.18
CA LEU A 78 0.74 23.45 -3.26
C LEU A 78 0.15 23.18 -1.87
N PRO A 79 -1.12 23.57 -1.61
CA PRO A 79 -1.77 23.35 -0.32
C PRO A 79 -2.35 21.94 -0.16
N LEU A 80 -2.26 21.12 -1.21
CA LEU A 80 -2.72 19.74 -1.24
C LEU A 80 -1.53 18.80 -1.44
N GLY A 81 -1.39 17.82 -0.54
CA GLY A 81 -0.30 16.86 -0.54
C GLY A 81 -0.78 15.43 -0.62
N LEU A 82 -0.02 14.61 -1.34
CA LEU A 82 -0.26 13.20 -1.54
C LEU A 82 1.05 12.43 -1.39
N ALA A 83 0.99 11.31 -0.66
CA ALA A 83 2.11 10.38 -0.61
C ALA A 83 1.61 8.96 -0.39
N SER A 84 2.28 8.01 -1.05
CA SER A 84 2.04 6.58 -0.87
C SER A 84 3.19 5.93 -0.14
N GLU A 85 2.89 5.06 0.82
CA GLU A 85 3.88 4.20 1.46
C GLU A 85 3.38 2.78 1.60
N GLY A 86 4.30 1.84 1.43
CA GLY A 86 4.04 0.40 1.56
C GLY A 86 4.76 -0.19 2.76
N SER A 87 4.27 -1.32 3.24
CA SER A 87 4.96 -2.17 4.20
C SER A 87 4.62 -3.62 3.97
N PHE A 88 5.54 -4.50 4.32
CA PHE A 88 5.34 -5.94 4.27
C PHE A 88 5.47 -6.53 5.67
N GLY A 89 4.64 -7.52 5.96
CA GLY A 89 4.62 -8.21 7.24
C GLY A 89 3.92 -9.55 7.13
N PRO A 90 3.81 -10.29 8.25
CA PRO A 90 3.03 -11.53 8.30
C PRO A 90 1.54 -11.23 8.06
N ASP A 91 0.81 -12.19 7.47
CA ASP A 91 -0.62 -12.06 7.27
C ASP A 91 -1.37 -11.98 8.61
N PRO A 92 -2.44 -11.18 8.71
CA PRO A 92 -3.07 -10.90 10.00
C PRO A 92 -3.92 -12.06 10.54
N PHE A 93 -4.13 -13.14 9.76
CA PHE A 93 -5.00 -14.24 10.14
C PHE A 93 -4.22 -15.45 10.66
N THR A 94 -3.19 -15.87 9.94
CA THR A 94 -2.38 -17.05 10.25
C THR A 94 -0.95 -16.71 10.63
N GLY A 95 -0.45 -15.54 10.24
CA GLY A 95 0.93 -15.12 10.41
C GLY A 95 1.94 -15.89 9.55
N MET A 96 1.49 -16.76 8.64
CA MET A 96 2.32 -17.68 7.86
C MET A 96 2.70 -17.14 6.49
N PHE A 97 1.93 -16.21 5.94
CA PHE A 97 2.15 -15.68 4.59
C PHE A 97 2.64 -14.25 4.61
N SER A 98 3.35 -13.85 3.56
CA SER A 98 3.73 -12.45 3.38
C SER A 98 2.52 -11.63 2.96
N TRP A 99 2.36 -10.47 3.58
CA TRP A 99 1.23 -9.57 3.38
C TRP A 99 1.72 -8.18 2.98
N ASN A 100 1.16 -7.65 1.90
CA ASN A 100 1.39 -6.29 1.45
C ASN A 100 0.33 -5.37 2.04
N MET A 101 0.75 -4.28 2.66
CA MET A 101 -0.11 -3.17 3.06
C MET A 101 0.36 -1.89 2.38
N GLU A 102 -0.47 -1.32 1.52
CA GLU A 102 -0.24 -0.04 0.86
C GLU A 102 -1.17 1.01 1.46
N MET A 103 -0.63 2.19 1.73
CA MET A 103 -1.41 3.36 2.16
C MET A 103 -1.11 4.57 1.30
N ILE A 104 -2.09 5.46 1.20
CA ILE A 104 -1.96 6.77 0.57
C ILE A 104 -2.55 7.81 1.51
N VAL A 105 -1.75 8.82 1.86
CA VAL A 105 -2.15 9.94 2.71
C VAL A 105 -2.46 11.14 1.82
N TRP A 106 -3.64 11.72 2.01
CA TRP A 106 -4.06 13.00 1.47
C TRP A 106 -4.06 14.04 2.58
N ILE A 107 -3.40 15.17 2.34
CA ILE A 107 -3.34 16.32 3.25
C ILE A 107 -3.90 17.52 2.53
N ASP A 108 -4.81 18.24 3.20
CA ASP A 108 -5.38 19.48 2.71
C ASP A 108 -5.27 20.56 3.79
N ASP A 109 -4.36 21.52 3.58
CA ASP A 109 -4.15 22.63 4.50
C ASP A 109 -5.25 23.69 4.42
N THR A 110 -6.00 23.75 3.32
CA THR A 110 -7.13 24.69 3.16
C THR A 110 -8.31 24.29 4.04
N LEU A 111 -8.55 22.98 4.18
CA LEU A 111 -9.61 22.43 5.02
C LEU A 111 -9.13 21.97 6.39
N GLY A 112 -7.81 21.85 6.58
CA GLY A 112 -7.18 21.37 7.81
C GLY A 112 -7.46 19.90 8.08
N ILE A 113 -7.39 19.05 7.06
CA ILE A 113 -7.76 17.63 7.15
C ILE A 113 -6.65 16.70 6.65
N GLU A 114 -6.64 15.48 7.18
CA GLU A 114 -5.84 14.35 6.72
C GLU A 114 -6.77 13.15 6.48
N VAL A 115 -6.67 12.53 5.31
CA VAL A 115 -7.46 11.36 4.93
C VAL A 115 -6.52 10.28 4.41
N VAL A 116 -6.70 9.04 4.90
CA VAL A 116 -5.83 7.91 4.55
C VAL A 116 -6.64 6.88 3.78
N GLY A 117 -6.20 6.54 2.57
CA GLY A 117 -6.63 5.38 1.83
C GLY A 117 -5.71 4.19 2.10
N VAL A 118 -6.27 2.99 2.19
CA VAL A 118 -5.51 1.76 2.44
C VAL A 118 -5.97 0.63 1.53
N ALA A 119 -5.05 -0.25 1.19
CA ALA A 119 -5.36 -1.56 0.63
C ALA A 119 -4.32 -2.57 1.09
N SER A 120 -4.76 -3.79 1.36
CA SER A 120 -3.83 -4.86 1.73
C SER A 120 -4.19 -6.18 1.05
N GLY A 121 -3.27 -7.14 1.07
CA GLY A 121 -3.48 -8.45 0.45
C GLY A 121 -2.21 -9.31 0.45
N PRO A 122 -2.31 -10.55 -0.05
CA PRO A 122 -1.15 -11.43 -0.18
C PRO A 122 -0.03 -10.76 -0.98
N ALA A 123 1.22 -10.93 -0.53
CA ALA A 123 2.41 -10.52 -1.25
C ALA A 123 3.11 -11.75 -1.84
N SER A 124 3.50 -11.67 -3.11
CA SER A 124 4.37 -12.68 -3.71
C SER A 124 5.82 -12.26 -3.52
N PHE A 125 6.50 -12.97 -2.61
CA PHE A 125 7.96 -12.95 -2.51
C PHE A 125 8.46 -14.34 -2.77
N SER A 126 9.28 -14.47 -3.80
CA SER A 126 9.86 -15.75 -4.15
C SER A 126 11.32 -15.54 -4.46
N HIS A 127 12.12 -16.52 -4.06
CA HIS A 127 13.53 -16.55 -4.37
C HIS A 127 13.94 -17.97 -4.74
N ARG A 128 15.09 -18.06 -5.41
CA ARG A 128 15.75 -19.32 -5.76
C ARG A 128 17.25 -19.14 -5.57
N LEU A 129 17.85 -20.13 -4.92
CA LEU A 129 19.30 -20.32 -4.93
C LEU A 129 19.60 -21.49 -5.85
N THR A 130 20.40 -21.27 -6.90
CA THR A 130 20.78 -22.33 -7.84
C THR A 130 22.10 -22.06 -8.55
N ALA A 131 22.78 -23.13 -8.97
CA ALA A 131 23.92 -23.08 -9.89
C ALA A 131 23.53 -23.26 -11.36
N LYS A 132 22.29 -23.66 -11.63
CA LYS A 132 21.83 -24.12 -12.95
C LYS A 132 20.96 -23.07 -13.61
N TRP A 133 21.22 -22.84 -14.90
CA TRP A 133 20.44 -21.91 -15.68
C TRP A 133 18.98 -22.39 -15.83
N GLU A 134 18.76 -23.69 -16.00
CA GLU A 134 17.43 -24.26 -16.21
C GLU A 134 16.52 -24.01 -15.01
N ASP A 135 17.04 -24.14 -13.79
CA ASP A 135 16.31 -23.87 -12.54
C ASP A 135 15.99 -22.36 -12.40
N ALA A 136 16.90 -21.50 -12.86
CA ALA A 136 16.72 -20.04 -12.84
C ALA A 136 15.63 -19.60 -13.84
N GLU A 137 15.65 -20.18 -15.04
CA GLU A 137 14.64 -19.95 -16.08
C GLU A 137 13.25 -20.42 -15.61
N GLU A 138 13.15 -21.62 -15.03
CA GLU A 138 11.90 -22.13 -14.49
C GLU A 138 11.34 -21.21 -13.39
N PHE A 139 12.20 -20.81 -12.45
CA PHE A 139 11.83 -19.87 -11.40
C PHE A 139 11.32 -18.54 -11.98
N ALA A 140 12.02 -17.96 -12.96
CA ALA A 140 11.61 -16.70 -13.57
C ALA A 140 10.21 -16.79 -14.20
N ARG A 141 9.91 -17.89 -14.91
CA ARG A 141 8.57 -18.13 -15.48
C ARG A 141 7.50 -18.22 -14.39
N GLN A 142 7.77 -18.99 -13.32
CA GLN A 142 6.85 -19.14 -12.18
C GLN A 142 6.60 -17.82 -11.45
N ALA A 143 7.62 -16.96 -11.38
CA ALA A 143 7.55 -15.65 -10.76
C ALA A 143 6.80 -14.59 -11.60
N GLY A 144 6.41 -14.92 -12.85
CA GLY A 144 5.73 -13.99 -13.76
C GLY A 144 6.68 -13.01 -14.46
N PHE A 145 7.94 -13.39 -14.68
CA PHE A 145 8.90 -12.63 -15.48
C PHE A 145 8.55 -12.73 -16.98
N PRO A 146 8.66 -11.64 -17.78
CA PRO A 146 9.32 -10.37 -17.46
C PRO A 146 8.44 -9.27 -16.83
N GLU A 147 7.14 -9.48 -16.69
CA GLU A 147 6.23 -8.48 -16.12
C GLU A 147 6.56 -8.18 -14.66
N HIS A 148 6.85 -9.21 -13.87
CA HIS A 148 7.48 -9.09 -12.56
C HIS A 148 8.99 -9.16 -12.74
N ARG A 149 9.68 -8.04 -12.55
CA ARG A 149 11.13 -7.96 -12.69
C ARG A 149 11.85 -8.74 -11.60
N LEU A 150 13.09 -9.09 -11.89
CA LEU A 150 13.93 -9.87 -10.98
C LEU A 150 15.11 -9.04 -10.45
N VAL A 151 15.62 -9.52 -9.33
CA VAL A 151 16.87 -9.11 -8.71
C VAL A 151 17.80 -10.32 -8.69
N VAL A 152 19.07 -10.13 -9.02
CA VAL A 152 20.08 -11.19 -9.00
C VAL A 152 21.26 -10.77 -8.14
N ARG A 153 21.73 -11.70 -7.31
CA ARG A 153 22.91 -11.60 -6.45
C ARG A 153 23.81 -12.83 -6.60
N PRO A 154 25.13 -12.67 -6.50
CA PRO A 154 26.01 -13.82 -6.25
C PRO A 154 25.70 -14.43 -4.88
N GLN A 155 25.87 -15.75 -4.74
CA GLN A 155 25.91 -16.51 -3.49
C GLN A 155 24.65 -16.57 -2.62
N GLY A 156 24.00 -15.45 -2.29
CA GLY A 156 22.93 -15.41 -1.31
C GLY A 156 22.22 -14.06 -1.17
N GLU A 157 21.16 -14.05 -0.37
CA GLU A 157 20.25 -12.90 -0.15
C GLU A 157 20.98 -11.64 0.37
N GLU A 158 21.99 -11.84 1.22
CA GLU A 158 22.73 -10.76 1.88
C GLU A 158 23.95 -10.27 1.09
N ASP A 159 24.21 -10.79 -0.12
CA ASP A 159 25.37 -10.34 -0.92
C ASP A 159 25.16 -8.90 -1.39
N PRO A 160 26.09 -7.96 -1.10
CA PRO A 160 25.93 -6.56 -1.46
C PRO A 160 26.01 -6.29 -2.97
N ARG A 161 26.58 -7.22 -3.75
CA ARG A 161 26.65 -7.12 -5.21
C ARG A 161 25.30 -7.51 -5.78
N ILE A 162 24.57 -6.53 -6.28
CA ILE A 162 23.19 -6.70 -6.69
C ILE A 162 22.92 -6.09 -8.06
N ARG A 163 22.21 -6.82 -8.91
CA ARG A 163 21.59 -6.28 -10.13
C ARG A 163 20.08 -6.26 -9.95
N LYS A 164 19.50 -5.06 -9.88
CA LYS A 164 18.08 -4.82 -9.60
C LYS A 164 17.34 -4.48 -10.89
N GLY A 165 16.08 -4.90 -11.02
CA GLY A 165 15.18 -4.43 -12.09
C GLY A 165 15.42 -5.08 -13.43
N ILE A 166 15.91 -6.32 -13.42
CA ILE A 166 16.09 -7.13 -14.63
C ILE A 166 14.72 -7.29 -15.27
N SER A 167 14.60 -6.93 -16.55
CA SER A 167 13.29 -6.78 -17.22
C SER A 167 13.19 -7.46 -18.58
N ALA A 168 14.24 -8.18 -19.01
CA ALA A 168 14.25 -8.92 -20.27
C ALA A 168 15.01 -10.24 -20.16
N TRP A 169 14.56 -11.25 -20.91
CA TRP A 169 15.21 -12.58 -20.92
C TRP A 169 16.68 -12.53 -21.28
N ALA A 170 17.05 -11.79 -22.32
CA ALA A 170 18.45 -11.60 -22.71
C ALA A 170 19.30 -10.93 -21.61
N GLU A 171 18.69 -10.06 -20.80
CA GLU A 171 19.37 -9.44 -19.66
C GLU A 171 19.60 -10.48 -18.55
N LEU A 172 18.58 -11.28 -18.21
CA LEU A 172 18.70 -12.35 -17.22
C LEU A 172 19.77 -13.39 -17.62
N GLU A 173 19.76 -13.81 -18.90
CA GLU A 173 20.76 -14.71 -19.50
C GLU A 173 22.19 -14.16 -19.39
N ALA A 174 22.37 -12.85 -19.53
CA ALA A 174 23.68 -12.22 -19.39
C ALA A 174 24.11 -12.02 -17.92
N VAL A 175 23.14 -11.76 -17.04
CA VAL A 175 23.39 -11.50 -15.61
C VAL A 175 23.71 -12.78 -14.84
N PHE A 176 23.09 -13.90 -15.18
CA PHE A 176 23.26 -15.14 -14.43
C PHE A 176 24.71 -15.67 -14.43
N PRO A 177 25.42 -15.78 -15.58
CA PRO A 177 26.82 -16.21 -15.60
C PRO A 177 27.75 -15.26 -14.84
N TRP A 178 27.48 -13.95 -14.89
CA TRP A 178 28.22 -12.98 -14.08
C TRP A 178 28.06 -13.27 -12.58
N ALA A 179 26.82 -13.46 -12.11
CA ALA A 179 26.57 -13.72 -10.69
C ALA A 179 27.19 -15.04 -10.25
N LEU A 180 27.16 -16.06 -11.10
CA LEU A 180 27.77 -17.35 -10.82
C LEU A 180 29.29 -17.25 -10.73
N ALA A 181 29.94 -16.52 -11.65
CA ALA A 181 31.40 -16.31 -11.63
C ALA A 181 31.86 -15.51 -10.40
N GLU A 182 31.05 -14.57 -9.93
CA GLU A 182 31.31 -13.77 -8.72
C GLU A 182 31.01 -14.53 -7.41
N SER A 183 30.37 -15.71 -7.52
CA SER A 183 29.98 -16.51 -6.37
C SER A 183 31.14 -17.39 -5.87
N THR A 184 31.38 -17.43 -4.56
CA THR A 184 32.38 -18.33 -3.95
C THR A 184 31.80 -19.71 -3.64
N ASN A 185 30.47 -19.81 -3.51
CA ASN A 185 29.76 -21.07 -3.25
C ASN A 185 29.22 -21.73 -4.53
N GLY A 186 29.48 -21.14 -5.71
CA GLY A 186 28.97 -21.64 -6.98
C GLY A 186 27.44 -21.55 -7.10
N GLN A 187 26.80 -20.60 -6.43
CA GLN A 187 25.34 -20.40 -6.47
C GLN A 187 25.00 -18.96 -6.84
N VAL A 188 23.85 -18.80 -7.48
CA VAL A 188 23.20 -17.52 -7.79
C VAL A 188 21.90 -17.43 -7.02
N PHE A 189 21.69 -16.31 -6.34
CA PHE A 189 20.44 -16.00 -5.67
C PHE A 189 19.62 -15.07 -6.57
N ILE A 190 18.40 -15.51 -6.91
CA ILE A 190 17.46 -14.78 -7.75
C ILE A 190 16.20 -14.57 -6.94
N GLU A 191 15.66 -13.35 -6.93
CA GLU A 191 14.45 -13.01 -6.20
C GLU A 191 13.53 -12.10 -7.01
N THR A 192 12.25 -12.12 -6.69
CA THR A 192 11.25 -11.18 -7.22
C THR A 192 11.57 -9.75 -6.75
N ASP A 193 11.58 -8.78 -7.67
CA ASP A 193 11.79 -7.38 -7.31
C ASP A 193 10.55 -6.80 -6.62
N VAL A 194 10.73 -6.24 -5.43
CA VAL A 194 9.63 -5.76 -4.59
C VAL A 194 9.30 -4.28 -4.81
N ARG A 195 10.08 -3.58 -5.65
CA ARG A 195 9.85 -2.16 -5.96
C ARG A 195 8.56 -1.98 -6.77
N ALA A 196 7.86 -0.88 -6.56
CA ALA A 196 6.52 -0.70 -7.11
C ALA A 196 6.50 -0.82 -8.65
N ASP A 197 7.38 -0.13 -9.36
CA ASP A 197 7.45 -0.17 -10.83
C ASP A 197 7.88 -1.53 -11.41
N ALA A 198 8.39 -2.41 -10.56
CA ALA A 198 8.93 -3.72 -10.89
C ALA A 198 7.96 -4.87 -10.53
N ASN A 199 6.89 -4.57 -9.78
CA ASN A 199 5.95 -5.54 -9.24
C ASN A 199 4.50 -5.15 -9.60
N PRO A 200 3.90 -5.78 -10.64
CA PRO A 200 2.55 -5.46 -11.08
C PRO A 200 1.47 -5.63 -10.01
N ALA A 201 1.56 -6.68 -9.19
CA ALA A 201 0.59 -6.93 -8.11
C ALA A 201 0.64 -5.84 -7.04
N ARG A 202 1.83 -5.32 -6.74
CA ARG A 202 2.01 -4.18 -5.84
C ARG A 202 1.43 -2.90 -6.44
N MET A 203 1.64 -2.64 -7.73
CA MET A 203 1.05 -1.47 -8.41
C MET A 203 -0.48 -1.50 -8.39
N GLU A 204 -1.09 -2.66 -8.62
CA GLU A 204 -2.53 -2.81 -8.50
C GLU A 204 -3.00 -2.54 -7.05
N LYS A 205 -2.24 -2.99 -6.05
CA LYS A 205 -2.54 -2.71 -4.64
C LYS A 205 -2.49 -1.22 -4.31
N ILE A 206 -1.51 -0.49 -4.84
CA ILE A 206 -1.44 0.98 -4.72
C ILE A 206 -2.66 1.64 -5.38
N GLY A 207 -3.06 1.16 -6.56
CA GLY A 207 -4.28 1.62 -7.23
C GLY A 207 -5.55 1.37 -6.40
N GLN A 208 -5.64 0.25 -5.69
CA GLN A 208 -6.74 -0.05 -4.77
C GLN A 208 -6.74 0.92 -3.57
N ALA A 209 -5.58 1.24 -3.00
CA ALA A 209 -5.46 2.22 -1.93
C ALA A 209 -5.88 3.64 -2.41
N ALA A 210 -5.57 3.98 -3.67
CA ALA A 210 -6.04 5.24 -4.28
C ALA A 210 -7.56 5.27 -4.44
N ARG A 211 -8.19 4.16 -4.85
CA ARG A 211 -9.66 4.06 -4.92
C ARG A 211 -10.31 4.14 -3.53
N ASP A 212 -9.66 3.56 -2.52
CA ASP A 212 -10.12 3.69 -1.13
C ASP A 212 -10.06 5.14 -0.64
N LEU A 213 -8.96 5.84 -0.94
CA LEU A 213 -8.80 7.25 -0.66
C LEU A 213 -9.89 8.10 -1.33
N THR A 214 -10.11 7.95 -2.64
CA THR A 214 -11.08 8.80 -3.36
C THR A 214 -12.50 8.54 -2.90
N ARG A 215 -12.88 7.28 -2.62
CA ARG A 215 -14.17 6.98 -2.00
C ARG A 215 -14.36 7.74 -0.68
N LYS A 216 -13.34 7.77 0.19
CA LYS A 216 -13.39 8.50 1.46
C LYS A 216 -13.48 10.02 1.24
N LEU A 217 -12.75 10.56 0.27
CA LEU A 217 -12.81 11.98 -0.09
C LEU A 217 -14.15 12.39 -0.71
N CYS A 218 -14.86 11.47 -1.37
CA CYS A 218 -16.22 11.71 -1.87
C CYS A 218 -17.29 11.65 -0.77
N THR A 219 -17.00 11.06 0.39
CA THR A 219 -17.96 10.98 1.51
C THR A 219 -17.87 12.25 2.35
N LEU A 220 -18.88 13.10 2.22
CA LEU A 220 -18.94 14.40 2.92
C LEU A 220 -19.58 14.26 4.29
N CYS A 221 -19.10 15.06 5.24
CA CYS A 221 -19.71 15.17 6.56
C CYS A 221 -21.09 15.83 6.46
N PRO A 222 -22.14 15.28 7.11
CA PRO A 222 -23.47 15.86 7.07
C PRO A 222 -23.58 17.21 7.80
N ILE A 223 -22.60 17.56 8.64
CA ILE A 223 -22.60 18.79 9.45
C ILE A 223 -21.78 19.91 8.81
N CYS A 224 -20.53 19.61 8.43
CA CYS A 224 -19.60 20.63 7.92
C CYS A 224 -19.29 20.51 6.43
N ASN A 225 -19.89 19.52 5.75
CA ASN A 225 -19.68 19.21 4.33
C ASN A 225 -18.21 18.95 3.93
N ALA A 226 -17.30 18.78 4.90
CA ALA A 226 -15.90 18.43 4.64
C ALA A 226 -15.80 16.98 4.16
N PRO A 227 -14.88 16.69 3.22
CA PRO A 227 -14.62 15.33 2.75
C PRO A 227 -13.94 14.48 3.84
N GLY A 228 -13.96 13.16 3.69
CA GLY A 228 -13.34 12.23 4.64
C GLY A 228 -14.22 11.83 5.81
N PHE A 229 -15.55 11.89 5.68
CA PHE A 229 -16.45 11.29 6.67
C PHE A 229 -16.44 9.77 6.50
N GLN A 230 -15.82 9.06 7.42
CA GLN A 230 -15.51 7.64 7.24
C GLN A 230 -15.64 6.84 8.53
N LEU A 231 -15.64 5.52 8.40
CA LEU A 231 -15.52 4.60 9.52
C LEU A 231 -14.29 4.95 10.36
N ALA A 232 -14.50 5.14 11.66
CA ALA A 232 -13.45 5.41 12.65
C ALA A 232 -13.29 4.27 13.65
N GLU A 233 -14.38 3.56 13.97
CA GLU A 233 -14.38 2.53 15.00
C GLU A 233 -15.49 1.51 14.77
N HIS A 234 -15.22 0.26 15.15
CA HIS A 234 -16.21 -0.80 15.25
C HIS A 234 -16.62 -0.98 16.70
N ILE A 235 -17.92 -1.02 16.99
CA ILE A 235 -18.45 -1.30 18.31
C ILE A 235 -18.70 -2.81 18.42
N PRO A 236 -17.94 -3.57 19.23
CA PRO A 236 -18.15 -5.00 19.41
C PRO A 236 -19.44 -5.30 20.20
N GLY A 237 -19.80 -6.57 20.26
CA GLY A 237 -20.85 -7.06 21.16
C GLY A 237 -22.09 -7.62 20.47
N LEU A 238 -21.99 -8.12 19.23
CA LEU A 238 -23.08 -8.93 18.68
C LEU A 238 -23.31 -10.16 19.58
N PRO A 239 -24.55 -10.44 20.00
CA PRO A 239 -24.83 -11.61 20.84
C PRO A 239 -24.62 -12.90 20.03
N CYS A 240 -23.98 -13.89 20.63
CA CYS A 240 -23.84 -15.23 20.06
C CYS A 240 -25.22 -15.86 19.80
N GLU A 241 -25.42 -16.44 18.62
CA GLU A 241 -26.67 -17.09 18.22
C GLU A 241 -27.07 -18.28 19.11
N TYR A 242 -26.11 -18.87 19.84
CA TYR A 242 -26.34 -20.02 20.72
C TYR A 242 -26.43 -19.63 22.20
N CYS A 243 -25.39 -19.00 22.76
CA CYS A 243 -25.33 -18.71 24.20
C CYS A 243 -25.74 -17.28 24.58
N GLY A 244 -25.93 -16.38 23.61
CA GLY A 244 -26.30 -14.98 23.85
C GLY A 244 -25.17 -14.08 24.37
N THR A 245 -24.00 -14.63 24.71
CA THR A 245 -22.84 -13.85 25.18
C THR A 245 -22.39 -12.86 24.10
N PRO A 246 -22.12 -11.58 24.44
CA PRO A 246 -21.55 -10.61 23.51
C PRO A 246 -20.19 -11.10 22.96
N THR A 247 -20.05 -11.07 21.64
CA THR A 247 -18.82 -11.48 20.94
C THR A 247 -17.97 -10.27 20.53
N GLN A 248 -16.76 -10.52 20.01
CA GLN A 248 -15.93 -9.47 19.39
C GLN A 248 -16.46 -9.00 18.03
N GLU A 249 -17.45 -9.68 17.47
CA GLU A 249 -18.09 -9.25 16.23
C GLU A 249 -18.81 -7.91 16.44
N ALA A 250 -18.61 -7.00 15.50
CA ALA A 250 -19.12 -5.64 15.60
C ALA A 250 -20.64 -5.60 15.42
N ARG A 251 -21.34 -4.99 16.37
CA ARG A 251 -22.79 -4.73 16.29
C ARG A 251 -23.12 -3.42 15.61
N ALA A 252 -22.18 -2.47 15.63
CA ALA A 252 -22.36 -1.15 15.04
C ALA A 252 -21.01 -0.56 14.60
N ASP A 253 -21.07 0.44 13.75
CA ASP A 253 -19.94 1.17 13.21
C ASP A 253 -20.05 2.66 13.57
N ILE A 254 -18.97 3.27 14.02
CA ILE A 254 -18.90 4.72 14.25
C ILE A 254 -18.23 5.34 13.03
N HIS A 255 -18.98 6.20 12.33
CA HIS A 255 -18.44 7.07 11.30
C HIS A 255 -18.12 8.44 11.89
N ARG A 256 -16.96 9.01 11.57
CA ARG A 256 -16.48 10.28 12.13
C ARG A 256 -15.98 11.22 11.04
N CYS A 257 -16.24 12.51 11.22
CA CYS A 257 -15.64 13.55 10.42
C CYS A 257 -14.21 13.84 10.88
N VAL A 258 -13.26 13.85 9.94
CA VAL A 258 -11.86 14.23 10.22
C VAL A 258 -11.68 15.72 10.56
N ARG A 259 -12.65 16.58 10.23
CA ARG A 259 -12.61 18.03 10.48
C ARG A 259 -13.33 18.47 11.75
N CYS A 260 -14.65 18.23 11.83
CA CYS A 260 -15.47 18.71 12.94
C CYS A 260 -15.73 17.66 14.04
N HIS A 261 -15.19 16.45 13.88
CA HIS A 261 -15.35 15.32 14.81
C HIS A 261 -16.79 14.85 15.05
N HIS A 262 -17.76 15.35 14.29
CA HIS A 262 -19.12 14.82 14.31
C HIS A 262 -19.12 13.30 14.05
N GLN A 263 -19.96 12.57 14.79
CA GLN A 263 -20.05 11.13 14.73
C GLN A 263 -21.48 10.66 14.49
N VAL A 264 -21.59 9.59 13.71
CA VAL A 264 -22.83 8.84 13.51
C VAL A 264 -22.55 7.37 13.82
N THR A 265 -23.35 6.79 14.70
CA THR A 265 -23.34 5.35 14.95
C THR A 265 -24.34 4.69 14.02
N ALA A 266 -23.88 3.76 13.19
CA ALA A 266 -24.69 2.95 12.31
C ALA A 266 -24.74 1.52 12.82
N GLU A 267 -25.90 1.05 13.26
CA GLU A 267 -26.09 -0.34 13.64
C GLU A 267 -25.94 -1.25 12.42
N ARG A 268 -25.26 -2.39 12.59
CA ARG A 268 -25.12 -3.38 11.54
C ARG A 268 -26.43 -4.13 11.31
N PRO A 269 -26.66 -4.61 10.06
CA PRO A 269 -27.85 -5.39 9.77
C PRO A 269 -27.85 -6.72 10.53
N GLU A 270 -26.68 -7.33 10.75
CA GLU A 270 -26.52 -8.52 11.56
C GLU A 270 -27.00 -8.26 13.00
N LYS A 271 -27.74 -9.23 13.56
CA LYS A 271 -28.29 -9.15 14.93
C LYS A 271 -27.71 -10.19 15.87
N VAL A 272 -27.06 -11.21 15.32
CA VAL A 272 -26.40 -12.28 16.07
C VAL A 272 -25.06 -12.62 15.41
N ALA A 273 -24.11 -13.06 16.20
CA ALA A 273 -22.84 -13.62 15.74
C ALA A 273 -22.93 -15.15 15.66
N GLN A 274 -22.24 -15.74 14.69
CA GLN A 274 -22.14 -17.19 14.57
C GLN A 274 -21.44 -17.79 15.80
N ALA A 275 -21.92 -18.93 16.28
CA ALA A 275 -21.37 -19.57 17.47
C ALA A 275 -19.86 -19.92 17.33
N GLY A 276 -19.40 -20.19 16.11
CA GLY A 276 -17.99 -20.43 15.80
C GLY A 276 -17.06 -19.21 15.97
N ARG A 277 -17.62 -18.00 16.16
CA ARG A 277 -16.86 -16.76 16.43
C ARG A 277 -17.07 -16.24 17.86
N CYS A 278 -17.65 -17.07 18.72
CA CYS A 278 -17.89 -16.72 20.12
C CYS A 278 -16.80 -17.38 20.98
N ASP A 279 -15.99 -16.57 21.66
CA ASP A 279 -14.92 -17.04 22.56
C ASP A 279 -15.40 -17.98 23.67
N PHE A 280 -16.71 -18.01 23.96
CA PHE A 280 -17.31 -18.96 24.91
C PHE A 280 -17.74 -20.28 24.25
N CYS A 281 -18.35 -20.23 23.06
CA CYS A 281 -18.83 -21.43 22.37
C CYS A 281 -17.73 -22.12 21.54
N ASN A 282 -16.74 -21.35 21.09
CA ASN A 282 -15.58 -21.78 20.34
C ASN A 282 -14.33 -21.02 20.85
N PRO A 283 -13.82 -21.40 22.04
CA PRO A 283 -12.64 -20.79 22.64
C PRO A 283 -11.35 -21.05 21.85
#